data_AF-A0A2T2N838-F1
#
_entry.id   AF-A0A2T2N838-F1
#
_cell.length_a   1.000
_cell.length_b   1.000
_cell.length_c   1.000
_cell.angle_alpha   90.00
_cell.angle_beta   90.00
_cell.angle_gamma   90.00
#
_symmetry.space_group_name_H-M   'P 1'
#
loop_
_entity.id
_entity.type
_entity.pdbx_description
1 polymer ?
#
loop_
_entity_poly.entity_id
_entity_poly.type
_entity_poly.pdbx_seq_one_letter_code
_entity_poly.pdbx_strand_id
1 'polypeptide(L)' 'KDITIDFITGLLTFYNPVSKVLYNTILVVIDRFTKYAEIILFKNNYTILELIQIILDRVV' A
#
# COMPACT_ATOMS: atom_id res chain seq x y z
N LYS A 1 14.26 -11.07 -7.91
CA LYS A 1 12.95 -10.49 -8.27
C LYS A 1 13.10 -8.99 -8.12
N ASP A 2 12.77 -8.22 -9.14
CA ASP A 2 13.05 -6.79 -9.16
C ASP A 2 11.77 -6.04 -8.79
N ILE A 3 11.56 -5.89 -7.48
CA ILE A 3 10.37 -5.30 -6.89
C ILE A 3 10.71 -3.88 -6.44
N THR A 4 9.91 -2.92 -6.87
CA THR A 4 9.97 -1.54 -6.41
C THR A 4 8.74 -1.25 -5.55
N ILE A 5 8.93 -0.58 -4.41
CA ILE A 5 7.88 -0.26 -3.46
C ILE A 5 7.94 1.25 -3.20
N ASP A 6 6.79 1.92 -3.24
CA ASP A 6 6.71 3.37 -2.98
C ASP A 6 5.41 3.77 -2.28
N PHE A 7 5.45 4.90 -1.55
CA PHE A 7 4.29 5.48 -0.87
C PHE A 7 3.87 6.79 -1.51
N ILE A 8 2.59 6.86 -1.86
CA ILE A 8 1.95 8.10 -2.28
C ILE A 8 1.12 8.63 -1.12
N THR A 9 1.65 9.62 -0.40
CA THR A 9 1.00 10.26 0.75
C THR A 9 0.28 11.56 0.35
N GLY A 10 -0.59 12.09 1.22
CA GLY A 10 -1.22 13.40 1.01
C GLY A 10 -2.35 13.40 -0.01
N LEU A 11 -2.92 12.22 -0.29
CA LEU A 11 -4.06 12.07 -1.19
C LEU A 11 -5.34 12.64 -0.56
N LEU A 12 -6.29 13.03 -1.42
CA LEU A 12 -7.65 13.34 -0.98
C LEU A 12 -8.21 12.14 -0.20
N THR A 13 -8.79 12.43 0.96
CA THR A 13 -9.22 11.37 1.87
C THR A 13 -10.41 10.64 1.26
N PHE A 14 -10.22 9.36 0.94
CA PHE A 14 -11.26 8.49 0.44
C PHE A 14 -11.93 7.77 1.62
N TYR A 15 -13.25 7.89 1.74
CA TYR A 15 -14.03 7.16 2.73
C TYR A 15 -14.58 5.88 2.11
N ASN A 16 -14.21 4.73 2.67
CA ASN A 16 -14.82 3.46 2.31
C ASN A 16 -16.03 3.21 3.23
N PRO A 17 -17.26 3.21 2.71
CA PRO A 17 -18.47 3.04 3.52
C PRO A 17 -18.64 1.63 4.10
N VAL A 18 -18.03 0.61 3.49
CA VAL A 18 -18.13 -0.79 3.95
C VAL A 18 -17.23 -1.01 5.15
N SER A 19 -15.96 -0.61 5.06
CA SER A 19 -15.02 -0.74 6.17
C SER A 19 -15.10 0.40 7.19
N LYS A 20 -15.82 1.49 6.87
CA LYS A 20 -15.85 2.75 7.65
C LYS A 20 -14.45 3.33 7.90
N VAL A 21 -13.52 3.11 6.97
CA VAL A 21 -12.13 3.58 7.06
C VAL A 21 -11.89 4.72 6.08
N LEU A 22 -11.12 5.71 6.54
CA LEU A 22 -10.58 6.79 5.72
C LEU A 22 -9.17 6.44 5.26
N TYR A 23 -8.95 6.50 3.94
CA TYR A 23 -7.67 6.25 3.30
C TYR A 23 -7.14 7.57 2.72
N ASN A 24 -5.87 7.85 2.94
CA ASN A 24 -5.20 9.08 2.47
C ASN A 24 -3.76 8.79 2.01
N THR A 25 -3.40 7.51 1.90
CA THR A 25 -2.09 7.05 1.45
C THR A 25 -2.28 5.80 0.60
N ILE A 26 -1.43 5.63 -0.40
CA ILE A 26 -1.38 4.43 -1.24
C ILE A 26 0.02 3.84 -1.13
N LEU A 27 0.08 2.51 -0.95
CA LEU A 27 1.28 1.72 -1.16
C LEU A 27 1.23 1.13 -2.57
N VAL A 28 2.28 1.36 -3.35
CA VAL A 28 2.43 0.82 -4.69
C VAL A 28 3.56 -0.20 -4.68
N VAL A 29 3.27 -1.43 -5.14
CA VAL A 29 4.25 -2.51 -5.28
C VAL A 29 4.32 -2.89 -6.75
N ILE A 30 5.48 -2.77 -7.38
CA ILE A 30 5.68 -3.04 -8.82
C ILE A 30 6.70 -4.16 -8.98
N ASP A 31 6.30 -5.25 -9.62
CA ASP A 31 7.22 -6.26 -10.14
C ASP A 31 7.62 -5.87 -11.58
N ARG A 32 8.86 -5.41 -11.75
CA ARG A 32 9.35 -4.92 -13.04
C ARG A 32 9.48 -6.01 -14.10
N PHE A 33 9.56 -7.27 -13.69
CA PHE A 33 9.71 -8.44 -14.56
C PHE A 33 8.35 -8.87 -15.13
N THR A 34 7.33 -9.01 -14.29
CA THR A 34 5.98 -9.40 -14.72
C THR A 34 5.15 -8.22 -15.23
N LYS A 35 5.61 -6.98 -15.03
CA LYS A 35 4.85 -5.73 -15.26
C LYS A 35 3.58 -5.66 -14.41
N TYR A 36 3.54 -6.41 -13.32
CA TYR A 36 2.43 -6.37 -12.37
C TYR A 36 2.62 -5.22 -11.39
N ALA A 37 1.55 -4.46 -11.17
CA ALA A 37 1.49 -3.41 -10.16
C ALA A 37 0.32 -3.68 -9.22
N GLU A 38 0.61 -3.70 -7.93
CA GLU A 38 -0.37 -3.80 -6.87
C GLU A 38 -0.52 -2.46 -6.16
N ILE A 39 -1.77 -2.06 -5.94
CA ILE A 39 -2.14 -0.80 -5.30
C ILE A 39 -2.92 -1.12 -4.04
N ILE A 40 -2.39 -0.71 -2.89
CA ILE A 40 -2.99 -0.99 -1.59
C ILE A 40 -3.35 0.34 -0.93
N LEU A 41 -4.61 0.48 -0.53
CA LEU A 41 -5.10 1.67 0.17
C LEU A 41 -4.69 1.62 1.65
N PHE A 42 -4.11 2.72 2.14
CA PHE A 42 -3.68 2.89 3.52
C PHE A 42 -4.28 4.13 4.18
N LYS A 43 -4.48 4.02 5.49
CA LYS A 43 -4.63 5.17 6.39
C LYS A 43 -3.22 5.60 6.82
N ASN A 44 -2.93 6.89 6.78
CA ASN A 44 -1.67 7.53 7.21
C ASN A 44 -1.48 7.46 8.74
N ASN A 45 -1.52 6.26 9.30
CA ASN A 45 -1.21 6.00 10.70
C ASN A 45 -0.75 4.55 10.88
N TYR A 46 0.14 4.08 10.01
CA TYR A 46 0.73 2.75 10.10
C TYR A 46 2.01 2.80 10.93
N THR A 47 2.21 1.77 11.74
CA THR A 47 3.51 1.50 12.36
C THR A 47 4.45 0.86 11.35
N ILE A 48 5.76 1.04 11.54
CA ILE A 48 6.78 0.37 10.71
C ILE A 48 6.59 -1.15 10.72
N LEU A 49 6.16 -1.72 11.85
CA LEU A 49 5.93 -3.16 12.00
C LEU A 49 4.77 -3.65 11.13
N GLU A 50 3.61 -2.99 11.18
CA GLU A 50 2.45 -3.33 10.33
C GLU A 50 2.83 -3.28 8.85
N LEU A 51 3.67 -2.32 8.48
CA LEU A 51 4.12 -2.16 7.12
C LEU A 51 5.03 -3.30 6.67
N ILE A 52 6.00 -3.70 7.50
CA ILE A 52 6.89 -4.84 7.23
C ILE A 52 6.05 -6.11 7.07
N GLN A 53 5.04 -6.32 7.93
CA GLN A 53 4.16 -7.48 7.85
C GLN A 53 3.44 -7.56 6.50
N ILE A 54 2.87 -6.44 6.04
CA ILE A 54 2.14 -6.36 4.77
C ILE A 54 3.07 -6.59 3.58
N ILE A 55 4.28 -6.04 3.61
CA ILE A 55 5.26 -6.26 2.55
C ILE A 55 5.68 -7.73 2.49
N LEU A 56 5.92 -8.37 3.64
CA LEU A 56 6.27 -9.78 3.70
C LEU A 56 5.17 -10.68 3.11
N ASP A 57 3.91 -10.44 3.47
CA ASP A 57 2.76 -11.20 2.93
C ASP A 57 2.56 -11.06 1.42
N ARG A 58 3.08 -10.00 0.80
CA ARG A 58 2.90 -9.71 -0.64
C ARG A 58 4.10 -10.08 -1.50
N VAL A 59 5.29 -10.10 -0.90
CA VAL A 59 6.56 -10.29 -1.62
C VAL A 59 7.07 -11.73 -1.50
N VAL A 60 6.84 -12.39 -0.36
CA VAL A 60 7.28 -13.77 -0.06
C VAL A 60 6.28 -14.78 -0.61
#